data_AF-A0A2V5JI40-F1
#
_entry.id   AF-A0A2V5JI40-F1
#
_cell.length_a   1.000
_cell.length_b   1.000
_cell.length_c   1.000
_cell.angle_alpha   90.00
_cell.angle_beta   90.00
_cell.angle_gamma   90.00
#
_symmetry.space_group_name_H-M   'P 1'
#
loop_
_entity.id
_entity.type
_entity.pdbx_description
1 polymer ?
#
loop_
_entity_poly.entity_id
_entity_poly.type
_entity_poly.pdbx_seq_one_letter_code
_entity_poly.pdbx_strand_id
1 'polypeptide(L)'
;MRSRHHRTGDALARDRFRFSLSKLVWTQFFRRVCGSGLAGWTAVNARNAWAIVSICDALKFFGNLILCEKINDAQWSRPDIRRIGDGLMADAIAVTASGVFGGVASDTSASNVALSNATGATSRWIGFGAGGLFILLGFSPKLSAVLSIMPTPVMGAIIVFVASFMIVSSLQIILSSKPDTRKTFVIGIPLIFGLSLQAVPELYAQVVPWLRPLFGSALTLATVLAVMLNLLLRIGDGKPNEASFNHE
;
A
#
# COMPACT_ATOMS: atom_id res chain seq x y z
N MET A 1 -15.86 -44.01 35.79
CA MET A 1 -15.75 -43.60 34.37
C MET A 1 -16.74 -42.47 34.06
N ARG A 2 -16.45 -41.20 34.40
CA ARG A 2 -17.34 -40.06 34.04
C ARG A 2 -16.62 -38.70 34.17
N SER A 3 -15.75 -38.33 33.23
CA SER A 3 -15.16 -36.97 33.23
C SER A 3 -14.55 -36.50 31.89
N ARG A 4 -15.12 -36.86 30.74
CA ARG A 4 -14.59 -36.44 29.41
C ARG A 4 -15.55 -35.71 28.46
N HIS A 5 -16.73 -35.26 28.91
CA HIS A 5 -17.71 -34.63 28.01
C HIS A 5 -17.86 -33.11 28.11
N HIS A 6 -17.20 -32.40 29.04
CA HIS A 6 -17.39 -30.95 29.21
C HIS A 6 -16.37 -30.05 28.47
N ARG A 7 -15.31 -30.56 27.85
CA ARG A 7 -14.29 -29.71 27.19
C ARG A 7 -14.56 -29.36 25.72
N THR A 8 -15.52 -29.99 25.06
CA THR A 8 -15.74 -29.83 23.61
C THR A 8 -16.69 -28.68 23.26
N GLY A 9 -17.54 -28.22 24.19
CA GLY A 9 -18.46 -27.09 23.97
C GLY A 9 -17.75 -25.73 23.88
N ASP A 10 -16.74 -25.51 24.73
CA ASP A 10 -16.02 -24.23 24.83
C ASP A 10 -15.03 -23.98 23.68
N ALA A 11 -14.59 -25.04 22.99
CA ALA A 11 -13.74 -24.93 21.81
C ALA A 11 -14.54 -24.51 20.58
N LEU A 12 -15.71 -25.12 20.36
CA LEU A 12 -16.62 -24.78 19.26
C LEU A 12 -17.23 -23.37 19.42
N ALA A 13 -17.49 -22.93 20.66
CA ALA A 13 -17.94 -21.56 20.92
C ALA A 13 -16.84 -20.53 20.65
N ARG A 14 -15.58 -20.80 21.02
CA ARG A 14 -14.43 -19.95 20.71
C ARG A 14 -14.15 -19.85 19.22
N ASP A 15 -14.24 -20.95 18.49
CA ASP A 15 -14.04 -20.95 17.03
C ASP A 15 -15.16 -20.21 16.31
N ARG A 16 -16.41 -20.35 16.75
CA ARG A 16 -17.56 -19.59 16.20
C ARG A 16 -17.44 -18.08 16.49
N PHE A 17 -16.91 -17.71 17.66
CA PHE A 17 -16.60 -16.31 18.00
C PHE A 17 -15.43 -15.75 17.17
N ARG A 18 -14.35 -16.52 16.99
CA ARG A 18 -13.21 -16.16 16.12
C ARG A 18 -13.64 -15.99 14.66
N PHE A 19 -14.55 -16.84 14.17
CA PHE A 19 -15.09 -16.76 12.82
C PHE A 19 -16.03 -15.55 12.63
N SER A 20 -16.77 -15.15 13.68
CA SER A 20 -17.60 -13.96 13.66
C SER A 20 -16.76 -12.68 13.72
N LEU A 21 -15.71 -12.64 14.55
CA LEU A 21 -14.75 -11.53 14.64
C LEU A 21 -13.94 -11.37 13.35
N SER A 22 -13.48 -12.45 12.72
CA SER A 22 -12.78 -12.35 11.44
C SER A 22 -13.70 -11.83 10.33
N LYS A 23 -14.96 -12.30 10.27
CA LYS A 23 -15.97 -11.77 9.37
C LYS A 23 -16.28 -10.30 9.67
N LEU A 24 -16.36 -9.88 10.94
CA LEU A 24 -16.60 -8.47 11.29
C LEU A 24 -15.42 -7.59 10.88
N VAL A 25 -14.18 -7.99 11.17
CA VAL A 25 -12.97 -7.25 10.81
C VAL A 25 -12.80 -7.18 9.30
N TRP A 26 -13.03 -8.29 8.57
CA TRP A 26 -12.95 -8.30 7.11
C TRP A 26 -14.07 -7.52 6.45
N THR A 27 -15.30 -7.65 6.94
CA THR A 27 -16.43 -6.89 6.39
C THR A 27 -16.25 -5.41 6.71
N GLN A 28 -15.71 -5.03 7.89
CA GLN A 28 -15.39 -3.64 8.22
C GLN A 28 -14.20 -3.11 7.41
N PHE A 29 -13.17 -3.92 7.16
CA PHE A 29 -12.02 -3.56 6.31
C PHE A 29 -12.45 -3.38 4.86
N PHE A 30 -13.17 -4.35 4.27
CA PHE A 30 -13.72 -4.23 2.91
C PHE A 30 -14.78 -3.12 2.82
N ARG A 31 -15.61 -2.90 3.84
CA ARG A 31 -16.60 -1.81 3.86
C ARG A 31 -15.95 -0.45 4.14
N ARG A 32 -14.76 -0.38 4.74
CA ARG A 32 -13.95 0.85 4.82
C ARG A 32 -13.17 1.12 3.54
N VAL A 33 -12.64 0.09 2.90
CA VAL A 33 -11.90 0.19 1.63
C VAL A 33 -12.84 0.41 0.44
N CYS A 34 -14.03 -0.20 0.44
CA CYS A 34 -14.99 -0.19 -0.67
C CYS A 34 -16.26 0.65 -0.36
N GLY A 35 -16.64 0.80 0.91
CA GLY A 35 -17.90 1.44 1.32
C GLY A 35 -17.79 2.89 1.82
N SER A 36 -16.60 3.45 2.00
CA SER A 36 -16.42 4.85 2.41
C SER A 36 -16.55 5.87 1.24
N GLY A 37 -16.65 5.37 0.00
CA GLY A 37 -16.65 6.21 -1.21
C GLY A 37 -18.01 6.70 -1.71
N LEU A 38 -19.14 6.13 -1.27
CA LEU A 38 -20.43 6.35 -1.97
C LEU A 38 -21.56 6.94 -1.11
N ALA A 39 -21.50 6.90 0.22
CA ALA A 39 -22.68 7.16 1.05
C ALA A 39 -22.88 8.62 1.51
N GLY A 40 -22.02 9.58 1.13
CA GLY A 40 -22.15 10.95 1.64
C GLY A 40 -21.44 12.05 0.83
N TRP A 41 -20.98 11.76 -0.38
CA TRP A 41 -20.18 12.70 -1.16
C TRP A 41 -21.03 13.46 -2.16
N THR A 42 -21.11 14.79 -2.02
CA THR A 42 -21.48 15.65 -3.15
C THR A 42 -20.43 15.46 -4.25
N ALA A 43 -20.84 15.42 -5.52
CA ALA A 43 -19.98 15.10 -6.67
C ALA A 43 -18.75 16.02 -6.81
N VAL A 44 -18.76 17.19 -6.16
CA VAL A 44 -17.64 18.15 -6.10
C VAL A 44 -16.60 17.74 -5.05
N ASN A 45 -17.02 17.32 -3.86
CA ASN A 45 -16.10 16.89 -2.80
C ASN A 45 -15.46 15.54 -3.12
N ALA A 46 -16.18 14.65 -3.81
CA ALA A 46 -15.63 13.38 -4.29
C ALA A 46 -14.43 13.63 -5.21
N ARG A 47 -14.57 14.53 -6.20
CA ARG A 47 -13.51 14.82 -7.19
C ARG A 47 -12.20 15.26 -6.55
N ASN A 48 -12.28 16.17 -5.57
CA ASN A 48 -11.09 16.68 -4.88
C ASN A 48 -10.42 15.60 -4.02
N ALA A 49 -11.21 14.74 -3.39
CA ALA A 49 -10.68 13.62 -2.59
C ALA A 49 -9.95 12.58 -3.46
N TRP A 50 -10.53 12.21 -4.61
CA TRP A 50 -9.92 11.27 -5.54
C TRP A 50 -8.61 11.79 -6.14
N ALA A 51 -8.54 13.10 -6.44
CA ALA A 51 -7.30 13.71 -6.91
C ALA A 51 -6.17 13.60 -5.87
N ILE A 52 -6.47 13.88 -4.60
CA ILE A 52 -5.48 13.78 -3.52
C ILE A 52 -5.02 12.32 -3.34
N VAL A 53 -5.95 11.36 -3.32
CA VAL A 53 -5.63 9.94 -3.18
C VAL A 53 -4.78 9.46 -4.34
N SER A 54 -5.11 9.84 -5.58
CA SER A 54 -4.34 9.47 -6.77
C SER A 54 -2.92 10.04 -6.74
N ILE A 55 -2.73 11.29 -6.26
CA ILE A 55 -1.40 11.86 -6.07
C ILE A 55 -0.61 11.08 -5.00
N CYS A 56 -1.24 10.72 -3.89
CA CYS A 56 -0.59 9.91 -2.85
C CYS A 56 -0.21 8.52 -3.35
N ASP A 57 -1.04 7.93 -4.21
CA ASP A 57 -0.77 6.61 -4.79
C ASP A 57 0.36 6.67 -5.83
N ALA A 58 0.42 7.73 -6.63
CA ALA A 58 1.56 8.00 -7.49
C ALA A 58 2.87 8.15 -6.68
N LEU A 59 2.82 8.81 -5.52
CA LEU A 59 3.98 8.88 -4.60
C LEU A 59 4.36 7.51 -4.02
N LYS A 60 3.37 6.67 -3.69
CA LYS A 60 3.62 5.27 -3.29
C LYS A 60 4.28 4.48 -4.42
N PHE A 61 3.78 4.62 -5.64
CA PHE A 61 4.30 3.96 -6.82
C PHE A 61 5.75 4.39 -7.13
N PHE A 62 6.04 5.68 -6.97
CA PHE A 62 7.39 6.23 -7.09
C PHE A 62 8.38 5.51 -6.16
N GLY A 63 7.99 5.24 -4.92
CA GLY A 63 8.79 4.46 -3.96
C GLY A 63 9.03 3.02 -4.42
N ASN A 64 8.02 2.36 -4.99
CA ASN A 64 8.16 1.01 -5.54
C ASN A 64 9.11 0.97 -6.75
N LEU A 65 9.08 1.98 -7.62
CA LEU A 65 9.98 2.06 -8.78
C LEU A 65 11.43 2.28 -8.38
N ILE A 66 11.70 3.12 -7.37
CA ILE A 66 13.07 3.27 -6.82
C ILE A 66 13.58 1.92 -6.32
N LEU A 67 12.71 1.14 -5.66
CA LEU A 67 13.11 -0.16 -5.16
C LEU A 67 13.39 -1.14 -6.29
N CYS A 68 12.56 -1.17 -7.35
CA CYS A 68 12.83 -1.96 -8.55
C CYS A 68 14.17 -1.59 -9.19
N GLU A 69 14.46 -0.30 -9.30
CA GLU A 69 15.72 0.19 -9.85
C GLU A 69 16.92 -0.26 -9.00
N LYS A 70 16.81 -0.12 -7.68
CA LYS A 70 17.81 -0.57 -6.72
C LYS A 70 18.05 -2.09 -6.74
N ILE A 71 17.02 -2.89 -7.02
CA ILE A 71 17.14 -4.35 -7.15
C ILE A 71 17.77 -4.72 -8.49
N ASN A 72 17.45 -3.99 -9.55
CA ASN A 72 17.91 -4.29 -10.90
C ASN A 72 19.34 -3.80 -11.17
N ASP A 73 19.79 -2.74 -10.49
CA ASP A 73 21.12 -2.16 -10.68
C ASP A 73 22.01 -2.35 -9.44
N ALA A 74 23.07 -3.15 -9.59
CA ALA A 74 24.04 -3.43 -8.54
C ALA A 74 24.93 -2.22 -8.20
N GLN A 75 25.05 -1.23 -9.10
CA GLN A 75 25.80 0.01 -8.87
C GLN A 75 24.88 1.22 -8.65
N TRP A 76 23.67 0.98 -8.12
CA TRP A 76 22.70 2.03 -7.84
C TRP A 76 23.29 3.15 -6.96
N SER A 77 23.51 4.31 -7.56
CA SER A 77 24.03 5.50 -6.89
C SER A 77 22.94 6.56 -6.72
N ARG A 78 22.09 6.75 -7.73
CA ARG A 78 21.03 7.75 -7.76
C ARG A 78 19.80 7.24 -8.53
N PRO A 79 18.58 7.65 -8.15
CA PRO A 79 17.38 7.32 -8.91
C PRO A 79 17.40 7.98 -10.29
N ASP A 80 17.20 7.21 -11.36
CA ASP A 80 16.98 7.75 -12.70
C ASP A 80 15.54 8.25 -12.84
N ILE A 81 15.37 9.56 -12.69
CA ILE A 81 14.06 10.23 -12.75
C ILE A 81 13.35 9.97 -14.09
N ARG A 82 14.09 9.79 -15.18
CA ARG A 82 13.50 9.55 -16.50
C ARG A 82 12.89 8.16 -16.58
N ARG A 83 13.62 7.14 -16.13
CA ARG A 83 13.11 5.76 -16.04
C ARG A 83 11.92 5.64 -15.09
N ILE A 84 11.98 6.32 -13.94
CA ILE A 84 10.88 6.34 -12.98
C ILE A 84 9.65 7.05 -13.58
N GLY A 85 9.85 8.16 -14.30
CA GLY A 85 8.79 8.86 -15.02
C GLY A 85 8.12 8.00 -16.10
N ASP A 86 8.92 7.29 -16.89
CA ASP A 86 8.41 6.37 -17.92
C ASP A 86 7.62 5.20 -17.28
N GLY A 87 8.10 4.67 -16.15
CA GLY A 87 7.40 3.65 -15.37
C GLY A 87 6.06 4.15 -14.81
N LEU A 88 6.04 5.37 -14.27
CA LEU A 88 4.82 6.00 -13.76
C LEU A 88 3.80 6.28 -14.87
N MET A 89 4.27 6.67 -16.06
CA MET A 89 3.40 6.81 -17.24
C MET A 89 2.82 5.48 -17.70
N ALA A 90 3.62 4.41 -17.70
CA ALA A 90 3.13 3.07 -18.04
C ALA A 90 2.03 2.59 -17.09
N ASP A 91 2.20 2.83 -15.78
CA ASP A 91 1.21 2.51 -14.75
C ASP A 91 -0.08 3.33 -14.91
N ALA A 92 0.04 4.64 -15.14
CA ALA A 92 -1.11 5.50 -15.39
C ALA A 92 -1.92 5.06 -16.63
N ILE A 93 -1.23 4.65 -17.71
CA ILE A 93 -1.87 4.09 -18.91
C ILE A 93 -2.58 2.77 -18.57
N ALA A 94 -1.96 1.90 -17.79
CA ALA A 94 -2.54 0.61 -17.38
C ALA A 94 -3.79 0.80 -16.50
N VAL A 95 -3.74 1.69 -15.51
CA VAL A 95 -4.87 2.02 -14.64
C VAL A 95 -6.01 2.67 -15.43
N THR A 96 -5.68 3.59 -16.35
CA THR A 96 -6.68 4.22 -17.22
C THR A 96 -7.36 3.18 -18.13
N ALA A 97 -6.58 2.29 -18.74
CA ALA A 97 -7.10 1.19 -19.53
C ALA A 97 -8.01 0.27 -18.69
N SER A 98 -7.58 -0.11 -17.49
CA SER A 98 -8.39 -0.90 -16.55
C SER A 98 -9.72 -0.22 -16.26
N GLY A 99 -9.71 1.08 -15.95
CA GLY A 99 -10.92 1.86 -15.71
C GLY A 99 -11.87 1.92 -16.91
N VAL A 100 -11.34 2.05 -18.14
CA VAL A 100 -12.14 2.03 -19.38
C VAL A 100 -12.81 0.67 -19.61
N PHE A 101 -12.13 -0.42 -19.27
CA PHE A 101 -12.68 -1.78 -19.36
C PHE A 101 -13.56 -2.17 -18.14
N GLY A 102 -13.84 -1.23 -17.22
CA GLY A 102 -14.64 -1.48 -16.01
C GLY A 102 -13.92 -2.32 -14.94
N GLY A 103 -12.59 -2.43 -15.05
CA GLY A 103 -11.73 -3.08 -14.07
C GLY A 103 -11.45 -2.19 -12.85
N VAL A 104 -10.81 -2.80 -11.85
CA VAL A 104 -10.33 -2.07 -10.66
C VAL A 104 -8.97 -1.44 -10.93
N ALA A 105 -8.72 -0.27 -10.35
CA ALA A 105 -7.39 0.32 -10.34
C ALA A 105 -6.40 -0.65 -9.69
N SER A 106 -5.29 -0.91 -10.38
CA SER A 106 -4.28 -1.87 -9.96
C SER A 106 -2.92 -1.28 -10.26
N ASP A 107 -2.07 -1.19 -9.25
CA ASP A 107 -0.70 -0.68 -9.40
C ASP A 107 0.31 -1.79 -9.12
N THR A 108 1.59 -1.50 -9.35
CA THR A 108 2.66 -2.45 -9.04
C THR A 108 2.69 -2.80 -7.55
N SER A 109 2.55 -4.10 -7.29
CA SER A 109 2.64 -4.70 -5.96
C SER A 109 4.08 -4.67 -5.43
N ALA A 110 4.28 -4.05 -4.26
CA ALA A 110 5.56 -4.07 -3.55
C ALA A 110 6.02 -5.50 -3.18
N SER A 111 5.08 -6.43 -2.98
CA SER A 111 5.39 -7.83 -2.67
C SER A 111 5.96 -8.57 -3.87
N ASN A 112 5.51 -8.25 -5.10
CA ASN A 112 6.07 -8.83 -6.32
C ASN A 112 7.51 -8.33 -6.56
N VAL A 113 7.76 -7.06 -6.24
CA VAL A 113 9.10 -6.46 -6.29
C VAL A 113 10.03 -7.14 -5.27
N ALA A 114 9.55 -7.34 -4.04
CA ALA A 114 10.32 -8.01 -3.00
C ALA A 114 10.59 -9.50 -3.34
N LEU A 115 9.65 -10.19 -3.99
CA LEU A 115 9.84 -11.55 -4.47
C LEU A 115 10.88 -11.61 -5.60
N SER A 116 10.88 -10.65 -6.54
CA SER A 116 11.90 -10.54 -7.58
C SER A 116 13.30 -10.33 -6.98
N ASN A 117 13.41 -9.53 -5.91
CA ASN A 117 14.66 -9.38 -5.16
C ASN A 117 15.14 -10.71 -4.54
N ALA A 118 14.22 -11.44 -3.90
CA ALA A 118 14.56 -12.72 -3.24
C ALA A 118 14.94 -13.82 -4.24
N THR A 119 14.35 -13.81 -5.44
CA THR A 119 14.61 -14.81 -6.49
C THR A 119 15.75 -14.45 -7.43
N GLY A 120 16.21 -13.19 -7.42
CA GLY A 120 17.20 -12.67 -8.38
C GLY A 120 16.69 -12.63 -9.83
N ALA A 121 15.40 -12.87 -10.04
CA ALA A 121 14.79 -12.97 -11.36
C ALA A 121 14.28 -11.59 -11.82
N THR A 122 15.16 -10.78 -12.42
CA THR A 122 14.87 -9.40 -12.89
C THR A 122 14.68 -9.29 -14.40
N SER A 123 14.73 -10.41 -15.13
CA SER A 123 14.64 -10.41 -16.60
C SER A 123 13.27 -9.96 -17.12
N ARG A 124 13.28 -9.02 -18.09
CA ARG A 124 12.06 -8.50 -18.76
C ARG A 124 11.20 -9.58 -19.42
N TRP A 125 11.82 -10.67 -19.87
CA TRP A 125 11.11 -11.78 -20.53
C TRP A 125 10.17 -12.52 -19.58
N ILE A 126 10.51 -12.57 -18.30
CA ILE A 126 9.67 -13.19 -17.26
C ILE A 126 8.38 -12.39 -17.10
N GLY A 127 8.48 -11.05 -17.14
CA GLY A 127 7.32 -10.15 -17.10
C GLY A 127 6.37 -10.35 -18.28
N PHE A 128 6.90 -10.42 -19.51
CA PHE A 128 6.07 -10.68 -20.70
C PHE A 128 5.40 -12.06 -20.65
N GLY A 129 6.12 -13.09 -20.20
CA GLY A 129 5.57 -14.44 -20.04
C GLY A 129 4.45 -14.50 -19.00
N ALA A 130 4.67 -13.88 -17.83
CA ALA A 130 3.68 -13.82 -16.75
C ALA A 130 2.45 -12.99 -17.16
N GLY A 131 2.64 -11.85 -17.83
CA GLY A 131 1.54 -11.01 -18.32
C GLY A 131 0.69 -11.74 -19.36
N GLY A 132 1.31 -12.41 -20.33
CA GLY A 132 0.60 -13.23 -21.31
C GLY A 132 -0.18 -14.37 -20.66
N LEU A 133 0.42 -15.03 -19.66
CA LEU A 133 -0.27 -16.06 -18.87
C LEU A 133 -1.48 -15.49 -18.12
N PHE A 134 -1.35 -14.32 -17.48
CA PHE A 134 -2.48 -13.69 -16.77
C PHE A 134 -3.61 -13.29 -17.70
N ILE A 135 -3.31 -12.83 -18.92
CA ILE A 135 -4.34 -12.57 -19.94
C ILE A 135 -5.09 -13.87 -20.25
N LEU A 136 -4.36 -14.96 -20.55
CA LEU A 136 -4.97 -16.26 -20.85
C LEU A 136 -5.83 -16.79 -19.68
N LEU A 137 -5.34 -16.62 -18.45
CA LEU A 137 -6.06 -17.02 -17.25
C LEU A 137 -7.31 -16.15 -17.00
N GLY A 138 -7.27 -14.86 -17.34
CA GLY A 138 -8.40 -13.95 -17.23
C GLY A 138 -9.58 -14.33 -18.12
N PHE A 139 -9.32 -14.91 -19.30
CA PHE A 139 -10.37 -15.43 -20.19
C PHE A 139 -10.93 -16.79 -19.77
N SER A 140 -10.35 -17.44 -18.74
CA SER A 140 -10.79 -18.76 -18.27
C SER A 140 -11.74 -18.66 -17.06
N PRO A 141 -13.06 -18.81 -17.25
CA PRO A 141 -14.03 -18.72 -16.15
C PRO A 141 -13.88 -19.85 -15.13
N LYS A 142 -13.27 -20.99 -15.53
CA LYS A 142 -12.99 -22.12 -14.64
C LYS A 142 -12.04 -21.73 -13.51
N LEU A 143 -11.02 -20.91 -13.81
CA LEU A 143 -10.07 -20.47 -12.80
C LEU A 143 -10.71 -19.48 -11.83
N SER A 144 -11.52 -18.55 -12.36
CA SER A 144 -12.29 -17.62 -11.54
C SER A 144 -13.22 -18.34 -10.55
N ALA A 145 -13.85 -19.44 -10.98
CA ALA A 145 -14.70 -20.25 -10.10
C ALA A 145 -13.90 -20.90 -8.96
N VAL A 146 -12.70 -21.42 -9.23
CA VAL A 146 -11.81 -22.00 -8.20
C VAL A 146 -11.36 -20.95 -7.20
N LEU A 147 -11.00 -19.75 -7.67
CA LEU A 147 -10.61 -18.64 -6.79
C LEU A 147 -11.75 -18.20 -5.88
N SER A 148 -13.00 -18.26 -6.34
CA SER A 148 -14.17 -17.91 -5.53
C SER A 148 -14.49 -18.91 -4.42
N ILE A 149 -14.01 -20.16 -4.52
CA ILE A 149 -14.22 -21.21 -3.51
C ILE A 149 -13.09 -21.18 -2.45
N MET A 150 -12.08 -20.31 -2.62
CA MET A 150 -10.91 -20.26 -1.75
C MET A 150 -11.31 -20.00 -0.29
N PRO A 151 -10.88 -20.85 0.67
CA PRO A 151 -11.18 -20.67 2.08
C PRO A 151 -10.65 -19.35 2.64
N THR A 152 -11.43 -18.71 3.51
CA THR A 152 -11.03 -17.46 4.18
C THR A 152 -9.69 -17.54 4.95
N PRO A 153 -9.28 -18.69 5.55
CA PRO A 153 -7.98 -18.77 6.22
C PRO A 153 -6.79 -18.59 5.28
N VAL A 154 -6.91 -19.04 4.02
CA VAL A 154 -5.84 -18.91 3.02
C VAL A 154 -5.68 -17.46 2.58
N MET A 155 -6.80 -16.78 2.33
CA MET A 155 -6.79 -15.35 2.02
C MET A 155 -6.16 -14.51 3.15
N GLY A 156 -6.44 -14.87 4.42
CA GLY A 156 -5.82 -14.23 5.57
C GLY A 156 -4.29 -14.40 5.60
N ALA A 157 -3.79 -15.61 5.35
CA ALA A 157 -2.36 -15.90 5.31
C ALA A 157 -1.64 -15.10 4.22
N ILE A 158 -2.25 -14.99 3.03
CA ILE A 158 -1.70 -14.21 1.91
C ILE A 158 -1.56 -12.73 2.29
N ILE A 159 -2.56 -12.14 2.94
CA ILE A 159 -2.50 -10.73 3.36
C ILE A 159 -1.41 -10.48 4.38
N VAL A 160 -1.27 -11.36 5.38
CA VAL A 160 -0.20 -11.25 6.39
C VAL A 160 1.17 -11.33 5.72
N PHE A 161 1.34 -12.25 4.78
CA PHE A 161 2.56 -12.39 3.99
C PHE A 161 2.88 -11.11 3.20
N VAL A 162 1.93 -10.63 2.41
CA VAL A 162 2.06 -9.41 1.58
C VAL A 162 2.37 -8.19 2.45
N ALA A 163 1.63 -8.00 3.56
CA ALA A 163 1.82 -6.89 4.49
C ALA A 163 3.22 -6.92 5.13
N SER A 164 3.71 -8.11 5.50
CA SER A 164 5.05 -8.26 6.09
C SER A 164 6.14 -7.84 5.10
N PHE A 165 6.05 -8.31 3.85
CA PHE A 165 6.97 -7.91 2.79
C PHE A 165 6.91 -6.40 2.49
N MET A 166 5.71 -5.82 2.49
CA MET A 166 5.53 -4.40 2.25
C MET A 166 6.18 -3.54 3.36
N ILE A 167 6.05 -3.95 4.63
CA ILE A 167 6.70 -3.27 5.76
C ILE A 167 8.22 -3.34 5.63
N VAL A 168 8.78 -4.53 5.38
CA VAL A 168 10.24 -4.73 5.25
C VAL A 168 10.80 -3.92 4.09
N SER A 169 10.14 -3.95 2.93
CA SER A 169 10.48 -3.17 1.74
C SER A 169 10.49 -1.67 2.02
N SER A 170 9.46 -1.16 2.72
CA SER A 170 9.38 0.25 3.09
C SER A 170 10.52 0.67 4.05
N LEU A 171 10.87 -0.20 5.00
CA LEU A 171 11.99 0.04 5.92
C LEU A 171 13.34 0.06 5.19
N GLN A 172 13.55 -0.80 4.18
CA GLN A 172 14.77 -0.78 3.37
C GLN A 172 14.96 0.53 2.60
N ILE A 173 13.87 1.14 2.15
CA ILE A 173 13.90 2.46 1.50
C ILE A 173 14.28 3.53 2.52
N ILE A 174 13.65 3.53 3.70
CA ILE A 174 13.95 4.49 4.80
C ILE A 174 15.41 4.39 5.23
N LEU A 175 15.92 3.17 5.43
CA LEU A 175 17.27 2.90 5.91
C LEU A 175 18.35 3.09 4.83
N SER A 176 17.96 3.28 3.56
CA SER A 176 18.92 3.57 2.50
C SER A 176 19.60 4.93 2.63
N SER A 177 19.03 5.85 3.41
CA SER A 177 19.60 7.16 3.68
C SER A 177 20.15 7.23 5.11
N LYS A 178 21.25 7.96 5.31
CA LYS A 178 21.83 8.15 6.64
C LYS A 178 20.79 8.80 7.57
N PRO A 179 20.47 8.18 8.72
CA PRO A 179 19.49 8.72 9.65
C PRO A 179 20.02 10.01 10.25
N ASP A 180 19.20 11.05 10.14
CA ASP A 180 19.42 12.35 10.77
C ASP A 180 18.23 12.64 11.67
N THR A 181 18.43 13.38 12.75
CA THR A 181 17.39 13.71 13.73
C THR A 181 16.16 14.31 13.05
N ARG A 182 16.35 15.16 12.02
CA ARG A 182 15.26 15.75 11.24
C ARG A 182 14.50 14.71 10.44
N LYS A 183 15.20 13.83 9.72
CA LYS A 183 14.58 12.74 8.94
C LYS A 183 13.79 11.80 9.84
N THR A 184 14.28 11.51 11.04
CA THR A 184 13.57 10.68 12.02
C THR A 184 12.23 11.30 12.43
N PHE A 185 12.15 12.62 12.63
CA PHE A 185 10.89 13.31 12.90
C PHE A 185 9.94 13.32 11.68
N VAL A 186 10.47 13.59 10.48
CA VAL A 186 9.69 13.58 9.23
C VAL A 186 9.11 12.20 8.94
N ILE A 187 9.78 11.11 9.34
CA ILE A 187 9.29 9.74 9.11
C ILE A 187 8.40 9.27 10.27
N GLY A 188 8.80 9.52 11.52
CA GLY A 188 8.14 9.00 12.71
C GLY A 188 6.77 9.62 12.97
N ILE A 189 6.65 10.95 12.86
CA ILE A 189 5.39 11.65 13.17
C ILE A 189 4.27 11.20 12.20
N PRO A 190 4.46 11.20 10.87
CA PRO A 190 3.41 10.76 9.95
C PRO A 190 3.06 9.28 10.07
N LEU A 191 4.03 8.43 10.41
CA LEU A 191 3.80 7.01 10.60
C LEU A 191 2.89 6.77 11.82
N ILE A 192 3.14 7.46 12.94
CA ILE A 192 2.30 7.36 14.14
C ILE A 192 0.89 7.92 13.88
N PHE A 193 0.79 9.08 13.22
CA PHE A 193 -0.50 9.69 12.89
C PHE A 193 -1.33 8.83 11.92
N GLY A 194 -0.70 8.24 10.91
CA GLY A 194 -1.35 7.31 9.98
C GLY A 194 -1.89 6.06 10.69
N LEU A 195 -1.10 5.48 11.62
CA LEU A 195 -1.54 4.35 12.44
C LEU A 195 -2.64 4.74 13.43
N SER A 196 -2.57 5.95 14.01
CA SER A 196 -3.59 6.50 14.91
C SER A 196 -4.97 6.57 14.25
N LEU A 197 -5.04 6.99 12.98
CA LEU A 197 -6.31 7.04 12.23
C LEU A 197 -6.97 5.66 12.08
N GLN A 198 -6.17 4.60 11.90
CA GLN A 198 -6.68 3.23 11.83
C GLN A 198 -7.07 2.69 13.21
N ALA A 199 -6.30 3.00 14.25
CA ALA A 199 -6.51 2.50 15.60
C ALA A 199 -7.69 3.18 16.33
N VAL A 200 -7.80 4.50 16.22
CA VAL A 200 -8.83 5.31 16.92
C VAL A 200 -9.53 6.24 15.93
N PRO A 201 -10.43 5.71 15.08
CA PRO A 201 -11.14 6.50 14.08
C PRO A 201 -12.11 7.52 14.70
N GLU A 202 -12.56 7.29 15.93
CA GLU A 202 -13.49 8.20 16.65
C GLU A 202 -12.86 9.55 17.00
N LEU A 203 -11.53 9.59 17.19
CA LEU A 203 -10.80 10.84 17.45
C LEU A 203 -10.93 11.83 16.29
N TYR A 204 -11.17 11.32 15.08
CA TYR A 204 -11.25 12.09 13.84
C TYR A 204 -12.70 12.29 13.36
N ALA A 205 -13.69 11.82 14.12
CA ALA A 205 -15.11 11.95 13.78
C ALA A 205 -15.63 13.39 13.92
N GLN A 206 -14.98 14.23 14.73
CA GLN A 206 -15.35 15.63 14.96
C GLN A 206 -14.60 16.63 14.07
N VAL A 207 -13.88 16.14 13.05
CA VAL A 207 -13.07 17.00 12.19
C VAL A 207 -13.95 17.82 11.23
N VAL A 208 -13.51 19.07 11.02
CA VAL A 208 -14.14 20.07 10.14
C VAL A 208 -14.50 19.45 8.77
N PRO A 209 -15.70 19.71 8.22
CA PRO A 209 -16.17 19.07 6.99
C PRO A 209 -15.21 19.15 5.79
N TRP A 210 -14.44 20.24 5.68
CA TRP A 210 -13.46 20.45 4.61
C TRP A 210 -12.23 19.53 4.70
N LEU A 211 -11.87 19.10 5.91
CA LEU A 211 -10.69 18.26 6.15
C LEU A 211 -11.00 16.76 6.09
N ARG A 212 -12.28 16.36 6.18
CA ARG A 212 -12.75 14.97 6.10
C ARG A 212 -12.14 14.15 4.95
N PRO A 213 -11.87 14.70 3.74
CA PRO A 213 -11.21 13.96 2.67
C PRO A 213 -9.81 13.46 3.01
N LEU A 214 -9.05 14.22 3.80
CA LEU A 214 -7.69 13.85 4.21
C LEU A 214 -7.71 12.74 5.27
N PHE A 215 -8.76 12.69 6.08
CA PHE A 215 -8.98 11.66 7.10
C PHE A 215 -9.70 10.42 6.55
N GLY A 216 -10.00 10.37 5.25
CA GLY A 216 -10.60 9.20 4.61
C GLY A 216 -9.62 8.04 4.38
N SER A 217 -8.32 8.32 4.34
CA SER A 217 -7.27 7.32 4.11
C SER A 217 -6.05 7.61 4.98
N ALA A 218 -5.61 6.60 5.74
CA ALA A 218 -4.39 6.69 6.55
C ALA A 218 -3.13 6.95 5.70
N LEU A 219 -3.11 6.42 4.47
CA LEU A 219 -2.01 6.66 3.54
C LEU A 219 -1.97 8.13 3.13
N THR A 220 -3.11 8.70 2.74
CA THR A 220 -3.21 10.11 2.35
C THR A 220 -2.81 11.05 3.48
N LEU A 221 -3.33 10.80 4.70
CA LEU A 221 -2.98 11.59 5.87
C LEU A 221 -1.47 11.55 6.16
N ALA A 222 -0.88 10.36 6.18
CA ALA A 222 0.54 10.18 6.44
C ALA A 222 1.39 10.88 5.36
N THR A 223 1.04 10.74 4.08
CA THR A 223 1.79 11.38 2.98
C THR A 223 1.71 12.90 3.06
N VAL A 224 0.53 13.47 3.26
CA VAL A 224 0.36 14.94 3.37
C VAL A 224 1.13 15.48 4.58
N LEU A 225 1.04 14.80 5.72
CA LEU A 225 1.77 15.21 6.93
C LEU A 225 3.29 15.09 6.73
N ALA A 226 3.77 14.03 6.08
CA ALA A 226 5.18 13.86 5.76
C ALA A 226 5.70 14.99 4.85
N VAL A 227 4.96 15.34 3.79
CA VAL A 227 5.33 16.44 2.89
C VAL A 227 5.32 17.77 3.63
N MET A 228 4.30 18.03 4.45
CA MET A 228 4.19 19.27 5.24
C MET A 228 5.36 19.42 6.23
N LEU A 229 5.68 18.37 6.98
CA LEU A 229 6.81 18.36 7.92
C LEU A 229 8.15 18.52 7.20
N ASN A 230 8.31 17.84 6.06
CA ASN A 230 9.50 17.97 5.24
C ASN A 230 9.70 19.41 4.75
N LEU A 231 8.64 20.09 4.32
CA LEU A 231 8.70 21.50 3.91
C LEU A 231 9.00 22.42 5.10
N LEU A 232 8.32 22.23 6.22
CA LEU A 232 8.49 23.05 7.43
C LEU A 232 9.93 22.97 7.97
N LEU A 233 10.49 21.76 8.04
CA LEU A 233 11.85 21.54 8.53
C LEU A 233 12.92 21.92 7.50
N ARG A 234 12.58 22.02 6.22
CA ARG A 234 13.47 22.52 5.17
C ARG A 234 13.53 24.04 5.11
N ILE A 235 12.45 24.74 5.49
CA ILE A 235 12.43 26.21 5.59
C ILE A 235 13.37 26.73 6.70
N GLY A 236 13.67 25.90 7.70
CA GLY A 236 14.66 26.22 8.74
C GLY A 236 16.13 26.23 8.27
N ASP A 237 16.43 25.74 7.06
CA ASP A 237 17.79 25.70 6.52
C ASP A 237 17.95 26.67 5.35
N GLY A 238 18.39 27.89 5.65
CA GLY A 238 18.93 28.84 4.67
C GLY A 238 20.34 28.47 4.18
N LYS A 239 20.67 27.17 4.01
CA LYS A 239 21.95 26.73 3.44
C LYS A 239 21.71 25.75 2.29
N PRO A 240 22.01 26.15 1.04
CA PRO A 240 22.07 25.23 -0.07
C PRO A 240 23.32 24.37 0.13
N ASN A 241 23.16 23.16 0.64
CA ASN A 241 24.30 22.25 0.72
C ASN A 241 24.61 21.75 -0.70
N GLU A 242 25.72 22.30 -1.20
CA GLU A 242 26.50 21.83 -2.31
C GLU A 242 26.56 20.31 -2.34
N ALA A 243 26.14 19.80 -3.49
CA ALA A 243 26.65 18.62 -4.15
C ALA A 243 28.05 18.18 -3.66
N SER A 244 28.11 17.31 -2.65
CA SER A 244 29.26 16.42 -2.46
C SER A 244 29.15 15.28 -3.48
N PHE A 245 29.38 15.63 -4.75
CA PHE A 245 30.08 14.75 -5.67
C PHE A 245 31.47 14.53 -5.07
N ASN A 246 31.81 13.27 -4.79
CA ASN A 246 33.14 12.67 -4.81
C ASN A 246 33.14 11.47 -3.86
N HIS A 247 33.04 10.28 -4.45
CA HIS A 247 33.75 9.11 -3.95
C HIS A 247 34.50 8.55 -5.15
N GLU A 248 35.80 8.88 -5.20
CA GLU A 248 36.85 8.00 -5.73
C GLU A 248 36.86 6.66 -4.98
#